data_AF-W1YGR0-F1
#
_entry.id   AF-W1YGR0-F1
#
_cell.length_a   1.000
_cell.length_b   1.000
_cell.length_c   1.000
_cell.angle_alpha   90.00
_cell.angle_beta   90.00
_cell.angle_gamma   90.00
#
_symmetry.space_group_name_H-M   'P 1'
#
loop_
_entity.id
_entity.type
_entity.pdbx_description
1 polymer ?
#
loop_
_entity_poly.entity_id
_entity_poly.type
_entity_poly.pdbx_seq_one_letter_code
_entity_poly.pdbx_strand_id
1 'polypeptide(L)'
;GDQLLSDALALEAAGAQLLVLECVPVELAKRITDALAIPVIGIGAGNVTDGQILVMHDAFGITGGHIPKFAKNFLAETGDIRADVR
;
A
#
# COMPACT_ATOMS: atom_id res chain seq x y z
N GLY A 1 0.02 -11.30 -14.51
CA GLY A 1 -0.20 -11.69 -13.10
C GLY A 1 0.94 -12.54 -12.61
N ASP A 2 1.25 -13.62 -13.33
CA ASP A 2 2.15 -14.66 -12.82
C ASP A 2 3.62 -14.20 -12.69
N GLN A 3 4.08 -13.26 -13.52
CA GLN A 3 5.42 -12.68 -13.37
C GLN A 3 5.59 -11.95 -12.02
N LEU A 4 4.63 -11.10 -11.63
CA LEU A 4 4.74 -10.32 -10.40
C LEU A 4 4.75 -11.22 -9.14
N LEU A 5 3.95 -12.29 -9.17
CA LEU A 5 3.98 -13.30 -8.09
C LEU A 5 5.34 -14.01 -8.03
N SER A 6 5.91 -14.37 -9.19
CA SER A 6 7.24 -14.97 -9.26
C SER A 6 8.32 -14.03 -8.73
N ASP A 7 8.25 -12.75 -9.09
CA ASP A 7 9.23 -11.74 -8.63
C ASP A 7 9.13 -11.55 -7.12
N ALA A 8 7.91 -11.51 -6.58
CA ALA A 8 7.67 -11.39 -5.14
C ALA A 8 8.29 -12.56 -4.36
N LEU A 9 8.09 -13.80 -4.82
CA LEU A 9 8.70 -15.00 -4.23
C LEU A 9 10.22 -15.00 -4.34
N ALA A 10 10.76 -14.52 -5.47
CA ALA A 10 12.20 -14.41 -5.67
C ALA A 10 12.84 -13.38 -4.72
N LEU A 11 12.17 -12.25 -4.46
CA LEU A 11 12.62 -11.24 -3.51
C LEU A 11 12.62 -11.77 -2.08
N GLU A 12 11.57 -12.50 -1.67
CA GLU A 12 11.53 -13.18 -0.37
C GLU A 12 12.67 -14.20 -0.23
N ALA A 13 12.88 -15.04 -1.25
CA ALA A 13 13.97 -16.01 -1.26
C ALA A 13 15.36 -15.36 -1.22
N ALA A 14 15.49 -14.14 -1.77
CA ALA A 14 16.72 -13.34 -1.68
C ALA A 14 16.93 -12.67 -0.31
N GLY A 15 15.98 -12.81 0.62
CA GLY A 15 16.08 -12.30 1.99
C GLY A 15 15.35 -10.98 2.24
N ALA A 16 14.46 -10.55 1.34
CA ALA A 16 13.54 -9.46 1.67
C ALA A 16 12.71 -9.83 2.91
N GLN A 17 12.51 -8.87 3.81
CA GLN A 17 11.78 -9.09 5.07
C GLN A 17 10.41 -8.41 5.10
N LEU A 18 10.11 -7.63 4.07
CA LEU A 18 8.85 -6.91 3.84
C LEU A 18 8.76 -6.56 2.36
N LEU A 19 7.56 -6.58 1.80
CA LEU A 19 7.31 -6.22 0.40
C LEU A 19 6.28 -5.10 0.30
N VAL A 20 6.50 -4.11 -0.57
CA VAL A 20 5.49 -3.09 -0.91
C VAL A 20 4.87 -3.43 -2.26
N LEU A 21 3.54 -3.47 -2.32
CA LEU A 21 2.78 -3.56 -3.57
C LEU A 21 2.11 -2.23 -3.89
N GLU A 22 2.47 -1.66 -5.04
CA GLU A 22 1.95 -0.38 -5.52
C GLU A 22 1.09 -0.55 -6.78
N CYS A 23 -0.11 0.01 -6.78
CA CYS A 23 -1.03 0.02 -7.93
C CYS A 23 -1.32 -1.38 -8.52
N VAL A 24 -1.39 -2.39 -7.66
CA VAL A 24 -1.65 -3.79 -8.04
C VAL A 24 -3.15 -4.09 -7.96
N PRO A 25 -3.76 -4.79 -8.95
CA PRO A 25 -5.16 -5.21 -8.86
C PRO A 25 -5.42 -6.05 -7.59
N VAL A 26 -6.55 -5.81 -6.92
CA VAL A 26 -6.89 -6.40 -5.61
C VAL A 26 -6.74 -7.92 -5.59
N GLU A 27 -7.26 -8.62 -6.60
CA GLU A 27 -7.16 -10.09 -6.70
C GLU A 27 -5.71 -10.58 -6.78
N LEU A 28 -4.84 -9.84 -7.47
CA LEU A 28 -3.43 -10.18 -7.57
C LEU A 28 -2.68 -9.85 -6.27
N ALA A 29 -2.99 -8.71 -5.66
CA ALA A 29 -2.42 -8.33 -4.36
C ALA A 29 -2.79 -9.35 -3.27
N LYS A 30 -4.04 -9.83 -3.27
CA LYS A 30 -4.48 -10.90 -2.37
C LYS A 30 -3.68 -12.18 -2.60
N ARG A 31 -3.56 -12.63 -3.85
CA ARG A 31 -2.77 -13.82 -4.19
C ARG A 31 -1.31 -13.73 -3.74
N ILE A 32 -0.69 -12.56 -3.87
CA ILE A 32 0.70 -12.35 -3.42
C ILE A 32 0.78 -12.34 -1.89
N THR A 33 -0.13 -11.64 -1.22
CA THR A 33 -0.19 -11.58 0.25
C THR A 33 -0.39 -12.96 0.86
N ASP A 34 -1.30 -13.76 0.30
CA ASP A 34 -1.55 -15.13 0.78
C ASP A 34 -0.38 -16.11 0.52
N ALA A 35 0.53 -15.78 -0.42
CA ALA A 35 1.61 -16.66 -0.85
C ALA A 35 2.95 -16.41 -0.14
N LEU A 36 3.20 -15.19 0.35
CA LEU A 36 4.43 -14.82 1.05
C LEU A 36 4.31 -15.09 2.55
N ALA A 37 5.44 -15.38 3.19
CA ALA A 37 5.55 -15.45 4.64
C ALA A 37 5.92 -14.08 5.25
N ILE A 38 6.52 -13.19 4.46
CA ILE A 38 6.86 -11.83 4.87
C ILE A 38 5.67 -10.86 4.78
N PRO A 39 5.60 -9.81 5.62
CA PRO A 39 4.52 -8.82 5.55
C PRO A 39 4.48 -8.11 4.19
N VAL A 40 3.27 -7.95 3.67
CA VAL A 40 2.98 -7.20 2.45
C VAL A 40 2.27 -5.89 2.79
N ILE A 41 2.82 -4.78 2.32
CA ILE A 41 2.29 -3.43 2.55
C ILE A 41 1.74 -2.87 1.23
N GLY A 42 0.46 -2.50 1.22
CA GLY A 42 -0.23 -2.01 0.03
C GLY A 42 -0.26 -0.48 -0.06
N ILE A 43 -0.13 0.05 -1.28
CA ILE A 43 -0.56 1.41 -1.66
C ILE A 43 -1.29 1.34 -3.00
N GLY A 44 -2.58 1.61 -2.99
CA GLY A 44 -3.42 1.37 -4.17
C GLY A 44 -3.51 -0.11 -4.57
N ALA A 45 -3.35 -1.03 -3.61
CA ALA A 45 -3.42 -2.49 -3.81
C ALA A 45 -4.66 -3.15 -3.17
N GLY A 46 -5.62 -2.34 -2.70
CA GLY A 46 -6.78 -2.80 -1.94
C GLY A 46 -6.46 -3.07 -0.46
N ASN A 47 -7.49 -3.41 0.30
CA ASN A 47 -7.42 -3.69 1.76
C ASN A 47 -7.10 -5.16 2.07
N VAL A 48 -6.42 -5.85 1.15
CA VAL A 48 -6.14 -7.29 1.21
C VAL A 48 -4.70 -7.63 1.57
N THR A 49 -3.85 -6.60 1.74
CA THR A 49 -2.46 -6.72 2.20
C THR A 49 -2.39 -6.58 3.73
N ASP A 50 -1.32 -7.05 4.36
CA ASP A 50 -1.15 -7.07 5.82
C ASP A 50 -1.10 -5.67 6.46
N GLY A 51 -0.62 -4.70 5.69
CA GLY A 51 -0.61 -3.30 6.09
C GLY A 51 -0.84 -2.37 4.91
N GLN A 52 -0.97 -1.09 5.20
CA GLN A 52 -1.14 -0.03 4.21
C GLN A 52 -0.11 1.06 4.43
N ILE A 53 0.31 1.70 3.34
CA ILE A 53 1.14 2.89 3.37
C ILE A 53 0.53 3.97 2.49
N LEU A 54 0.70 5.23 2.88
CA LEU A 54 0.28 6.39 2.10
C LEU A 54 1.34 7.48 2.23
N VAL A 55 1.51 8.28 1.17
CA VAL A 55 2.36 9.47 1.22
C VAL A 55 1.70 10.51 2.11
N MET A 56 2.44 11.03 3.09
CA MET A 56 1.94 11.99 4.08
C MET A 56 1.28 13.23 3.45
N HIS A 57 1.88 13.77 2.38
CA HIS A 57 1.33 14.94 1.67
C HIS A 57 -0.03 14.66 1.04
N ASP A 58 -0.25 13.45 0.52
CA ASP A 58 -1.53 13.04 -0.03
C ASP A 58 -2.54 12.79 1.10
N ALA A 59 -2.09 12.15 2.19
CA ALA A 59 -2.90 11.89 3.39
C ALA A 59 -3.43 13.17 4.05
N PHE A 60 -2.69 14.28 3.95
CA PHE A 60 -3.07 15.58 4.49
C PHE A 60 -3.63 16.56 3.44
N GLY A 61 -3.78 16.12 2.19
CA GLY A 61 -4.29 16.98 1.11
C GLY A 61 -3.39 18.18 0.78
N ILE A 62 -2.09 18.10 1.07
CA ILE A 62 -1.09 19.13 0.74
C ILE A 62 -0.75 19.08 -0.76
N THR A 63 -0.81 17.89 -1.35
CA THR A 63 -0.52 17.70 -2.78
C THR A 63 -1.49 18.52 -3.64
N GLY A 64 -0.93 19.49 -4.36
CA GLY A 64 -1.69 20.31 -5.32
C GLY A 64 -1.95 19.57 -6.63
N GLY A 65 -3.13 19.78 -7.22
CA GLY A 65 -3.48 19.20 -8.53
C GLY A 65 -4.15 17.83 -8.40
N HIS A 66 -3.57 16.80 -9.02
CA HIS A 66 -4.17 15.47 -9.07
C HIS A 66 -3.84 14.66 -7.80
N ILE A 67 -4.86 14.42 -6.97
CA ILE A 67 -4.76 13.50 -5.85
C ILE A 67 -4.97 12.06 -6.38
N PRO A 68 -4.08 11.11 -6.11
CA PRO A 68 -4.26 9.73 -6.53
C PRO A 68 -5.58 9.16 -6.02
N LYS A 69 -6.28 8.36 -6.85
CA LYS A 69 -7.61 7.83 -6.50
C LYS A 69 -7.65 6.97 -5.23
N PHE A 70 -6.51 6.36 -4.87
CA PHE A 70 -6.37 5.54 -3.67
C PHE A 70 -6.00 6.35 -2.42
N ALA A 71 -5.64 7.63 -2.57
CA ALA A 71 -5.30 8.49 -1.45
C ALA A 71 -6.57 9.06 -0.81
N LYS A 72 -6.61 9.04 0.52
CA LYS A 72 -7.65 9.66 1.32
C LYS A 72 -7.06 10.86 2.07
N ASN A 73 -7.72 12.01 1.98
CA ASN A 73 -7.37 13.19 2.79
C ASN A 73 -8.01 13.06 4.18
N PHE A 74 -7.21 12.61 5.15
CA PHE A 74 -7.63 12.46 6.55
C PHE A 74 -7.72 13.81 7.27
N LEU A 75 -6.86 14.78 6.91
CA LEU A 75 -6.87 16.13 7.51
C LEU A 75 -8.19 16.86 7.30
N ALA A 76 -8.84 16.67 6.15
CA ALA A 76 -10.14 17.24 5.87
C ALA A 76 -11.24 16.76 6.84
N GLU A 77 -11.12 15.55 7.39
CA GLU A 77 -12.12 14.98 8.31
C GLU A 77 -11.90 15.41 9.78
N THR A 78 -10.66 15.74 10.11
CA THR A 78 -10.17 15.82 11.48
C THR A 78 -9.81 17.26 11.90
N GLY A 79 -9.28 18.05 10.97
CA GLY A 79 -8.88 19.44 11.19
C GLY A 79 -7.63 19.62 12.06
N ASP A 80 -7.02 18.54 12.54
CA ASP A 80 -5.80 18.55 13.35
C ASP A 80 -4.85 17.42 12.93
N ILE A 81 -3.61 17.80 12.59
CA ILE A 81 -2.59 16.86 12.08
C ILE A 81 -2.30 15.73 13.08
N ARG A 82 -2.40 15.97 14.40
CA ARG A 82 -2.15 14.92 15.40
C ARG A 82 -3.32 13.95 15.51
N ALA A 83 -4.54 14.43 15.28
CA ALA A 83 -5.72 13.58 15.22
C ALA A 83 -5.75 12.73 13.93
N ASP A 84 -5.18 13.21 12.82
CA ASP A 84 -5.15 12.48 11.54
C ASP A 84 -4.33 11.17 11.55
N VAL A 85 -3.27 11.11 12.36
CA VAL A 85 -2.28 10.02 12.34
C VAL A 85 -2.58 8.94 13.40
N ARG A 86 -3.72 9.05 14.08
CA ARG A 86 -4.14 8.13 15.17
C ARG A 86 -5.19 7.15 14.70
#